data_AF-A0AAV1GRP0-F1
#
_entry.id   AF-A0AAV1GRP0-F1
#
_cell.length_a   1.000
_cell.length_b   1.000
_cell.length_c   1.000
_cell.angle_alpha   90.00
_cell.angle_beta   90.00
_cell.angle_gamma   90.00
#
_symmetry.space_group_name_H-M   'P 1'
#
loop_
_entity.id
_entity.type
_entity.pdbx_description
1 polymer ?
#
loop_
_entity_poly.entity_id
_entity_poly.type
_entity_poly.pdbx_seq_one_letter_code
_entity_poly.pdbx_strand_id
1 'polypeptide(L)'
;MICVCCFALSLSLFSGSSVSVKVTQTQADLFYTPGDTARINCSHDESKYDQILWYKKTNGTQMQLLGYMYYTKGTPEDKVNVSFEGGASKDQNCTLIIEKVDLSSTDPTSVQSARERRHRETDQDIMIRILLLLLCFCQSLSYEVHQHPPSILGSPESTQVISCNHSVSTFYVILWYQVPTGDSKLDLIGYIQYKRPDVEEKHKPHFNITGDGSKRSELHVLKLRQEDDGGVFYCAASTQ
;
A
#
# COMPACT_ATOMS: atom_id res chain seq x y z
N MET A 1 -8.26 -10.48 -4.67
CA MET A 1 -7.25 -9.96 -5.62
C MET A 1 -6.33 -9.05 -4.82
N ILE A 2 -5.06 -9.44 -4.65
CA ILE A 2 -4.06 -8.63 -3.93
C ILE A 2 -3.36 -7.78 -5.00
N CYS A 3 -3.56 -6.46 -4.97
CA CYS A 3 -2.87 -5.54 -5.85
C CYS A 3 -1.67 -4.98 -5.08
N VAL A 4 -0.47 -5.19 -5.62
CA VAL A 4 0.79 -4.72 -5.04
C VAL A 4 1.32 -3.60 -5.93
N CYS A 5 1.87 -2.55 -5.34
CA CYS A 5 2.50 -1.44 -6.05
C CYS A 5 3.91 -1.19 -5.52
N CYS A 6 4.78 -0.63 -6.36
CA CYS A 6 6.13 -0.23 -5.98
C CYS A 6 6.39 1.24 -6.36
N PHE A 7 7.19 1.96 -5.56
CA PHE A 7 7.50 3.38 -5.81
C PHE A 7 8.95 3.71 -5.52
N ALA A 8 9.56 4.48 -6.41
CA ALA A 8 10.93 4.94 -6.24
C ALA A 8 10.99 6.33 -5.58
N LEU A 9 11.92 6.55 -4.64
CA LEU A 9 12.08 7.76 -3.82
C LEU A 9 13.56 8.14 -3.65
N SER A 10 13.85 9.43 -3.39
CA SER A 10 15.20 9.95 -3.07
C SER A 10 15.29 10.49 -1.64
N LEU A 11 16.38 10.20 -0.94
CA LEU A 11 16.64 10.65 0.45
C LEU A 11 17.56 11.89 0.59
N SER A 12 17.78 12.68 -0.47
CA SER A 12 18.79 13.77 -0.47
C SER A 12 18.22 15.19 -0.31
N LEU A 13 18.81 15.96 0.62
CA LEU A 13 18.55 17.40 0.87
C LEU A 13 19.21 18.30 -0.20
N PHE A 14 18.85 18.22 -1.48
CA PHE A 14 19.30 19.22 -2.47
C PHE A 14 18.29 19.45 -3.60
N SER A 15 18.05 20.75 -3.88
CA SER A 15 17.12 21.27 -4.89
C SER A 15 17.42 20.81 -6.31
N GLY A 16 16.33 20.54 -7.06
CA GLY A 16 16.26 20.72 -8.51
C GLY A 16 16.58 19.50 -9.36
N SER A 17 15.55 18.94 -10.01
CA SER A 17 15.50 18.59 -11.45
C SER A 17 14.31 17.67 -11.69
N SER A 18 13.53 18.00 -12.72
CA SER A 18 12.26 17.45 -13.15
C SER A 18 12.42 16.23 -14.06
N VAL A 19 11.89 15.06 -13.68
CA VAL A 19 11.56 14.00 -14.64
C VAL A 19 10.35 13.20 -14.12
N SER A 20 9.38 12.95 -15.00
CA SER A 20 8.30 11.99 -14.75
C SER A 20 8.88 10.59 -14.63
N VAL A 21 8.85 10.00 -13.43
CA VAL A 21 9.50 8.70 -13.19
C VAL A 21 8.71 7.56 -13.82
N LYS A 22 9.36 6.84 -14.74
CA LYS A 22 8.76 5.69 -15.38
C LYS A 22 8.95 4.45 -14.52
N VAL A 23 8.11 4.31 -13.49
CA VAL A 23 7.96 3.04 -12.79
C VAL A 23 7.34 2.02 -13.75
N THR A 24 8.05 0.91 -13.99
CA THR A 24 7.54 -0.24 -14.75
C THR A 24 7.37 -1.38 -13.77
N GLN A 25 6.12 -1.78 -13.56
CA GLN A 25 5.78 -2.95 -12.79
C GLN A 25 5.31 -4.04 -13.75
N THR A 26 5.76 -5.28 -13.57
CA THR A 26 5.13 -6.39 -14.27
C THR A 26 3.72 -6.54 -13.72
N GLN A 27 2.71 -6.13 -14.49
CA GLN A 27 1.30 -6.30 -14.13
C GLN A 27 1.02 -7.79 -14.05
N ALA A 28 0.97 -8.27 -12.82
CA ALA A 28 0.69 -9.64 -12.55
C ALA A 28 -0.75 -9.64 -12.01
N ASP A 29 -1.72 -9.82 -12.91
CA ASP A 29 -3.06 -10.27 -12.55
C ASP A 29 -2.93 -11.69 -12.01
N LEU A 30 -2.57 -11.77 -10.73
CA LEU A 30 -2.15 -13.00 -10.11
C LEU A 30 -3.38 -13.75 -9.59
N PHE A 31 -3.91 -14.61 -10.45
CA PHE A 31 -4.72 -15.76 -10.04
C PHE A 31 -3.82 -16.76 -9.31
N TYR A 32 -3.45 -16.48 -8.06
CA TYR A 32 -2.68 -17.44 -7.27
C TYR A 32 -3.58 -18.52 -6.69
N THR A 33 -3.11 -19.76 -6.78
CA THR A 33 -3.66 -20.84 -5.95
C THR A 33 -3.08 -20.73 -4.54
N PRO A 34 -3.82 -21.12 -3.50
CA PRO A 34 -3.28 -21.20 -2.15
C PRO A 34 -2.07 -22.15 -2.11
N GLY A 35 -0.85 -21.61 -1.98
CA GLY A 35 0.38 -22.41 -1.88
C GLY A 35 1.58 -21.89 -2.67
N ASP A 36 1.38 -21.01 -3.65
CA ASP A 36 2.45 -20.54 -4.54
C ASP A 36 3.19 -19.31 -3.99
N THR A 37 4.52 -19.28 -4.15
CA THR A 37 5.34 -18.08 -3.87
C THR A 37 5.15 -17.07 -5.00
N ALA A 38 4.81 -15.83 -4.63
CA ALA A 38 4.64 -14.74 -5.59
C ALA A 38 5.95 -13.98 -5.78
N ARG A 39 6.31 -13.67 -7.03
CA ARG A 39 7.45 -12.81 -7.38
C ARG A 39 6.97 -11.66 -8.25
N ILE A 40 7.24 -10.43 -7.83
CA ILE A 40 6.77 -9.20 -8.50
C ILE A 40 7.97 -8.29 -8.71
N ASN A 41 8.20 -7.85 -9.94
CA ASN A 41 9.34 -7.00 -10.28
C ASN A 41 8.92 -5.54 -10.44
N CYS A 42 9.83 -4.65 -10.05
CA CYS A 42 9.72 -3.22 -10.18
C CYS A 42 11.05 -2.61 -10.62
N SER A 43 10.99 -1.65 -11.54
CA SER A 43 12.15 -0.82 -11.90
C SER A 43 11.71 0.60 -12.22
N HIS A 44 12.66 1.54 -12.17
CA HIS A 44 12.47 2.94 -12.57
C HIS A 44 13.71 3.45 -13.32
N ASP A 45 13.53 4.51 -14.10
CA ASP A 45 14.55 5.13 -14.94
C ASP A 45 15.16 6.42 -14.34
N GLU A 46 14.75 6.79 -13.13
CA GLU A 46 15.24 7.97 -12.42
C GLU A 46 16.53 7.71 -11.65
N SER A 47 17.56 8.49 -11.95
CA SER A 47 18.89 8.44 -11.35
C SER A 47 18.97 8.92 -9.90
N LYS A 48 18.06 9.80 -9.48
CA LYS A 48 18.05 10.37 -8.13
C LYS A 48 17.45 9.46 -7.08
N TYR A 49 16.61 8.52 -7.51
CA TYR A 49 15.93 7.63 -6.61
C TYR A 49 16.83 6.44 -6.27
N ASP A 50 17.01 6.22 -4.97
CA ASP A 50 17.84 5.17 -4.39
C ASP A 50 17.04 4.22 -3.50
N GLN A 51 15.73 4.43 -3.42
CA GLN A 51 14.82 3.66 -2.60
C GLN A 51 13.61 3.20 -3.40
N ILE A 52 13.14 1.96 -3.21
CA ILE A 52 11.86 1.47 -3.72
C ILE A 52 11.00 0.96 -2.55
N LEU A 53 9.80 1.50 -2.38
CA LEU A 53 8.84 1.09 -1.35
C LEU A 53 7.78 0.18 -1.99
N TRP A 54 7.42 -0.89 -1.28
CA TRP A 54 6.43 -1.86 -1.72
C TRP A 54 5.18 -1.77 -0.86
N TYR A 55 4.03 -1.64 -1.51
CA TYR A 55 2.75 -1.52 -0.85
C TYR A 55 1.77 -2.59 -1.31
N LYS A 56 0.92 -3.02 -0.39
CA LYS A 56 -0.28 -3.79 -0.67
C LYS A 56 -1.49 -2.86 -0.59
N LYS A 57 -2.27 -2.82 -1.67
CA LYS A 57 -3.59 -2.21 -1.66
C LYS A 57 -4.56 -3.14 -0.90
N THR A 58 -5.21 -2.61 0.13
CA THR A 58 -6.32 -3.28 0.82
C THR A 58 -7.66 -2.83 0.21
N ASN A 59 -8.79 -3.38 0.66
CA ASN A 59 -10.09 -2.99 0.13
C ASN A 59 -10.32 -1.47 0.34
N GLY A 60 -10.57 -0.73 -0.75
CA GLY A 60 -10.77 0.74 -0.72
C GLY A 60 -9.57 1.53 -1.24
N THR A 61 -9.29 2.66 -0.59
CA THR A 61 -8.17 3.59 -0.92
C THR A 61 -7.01 3.50 0.08
N GLN A 62 -6.94 2.42 0.86
CA GLN A 62 -5.92 2.22 1.89
C GLN A 62 -4.72 1.43 1.33
N MET A 63 -3.53 1.87 1.72
CA MET A 63 -2.25 1.24 1.37
C MET A 63 -1.55 0.78 2.65
N GLN A 64 -1.08 -0.46 2.65
CA GLN A 64 -0.24 -1.03 3.70
C GLN A 64 1.19 -1.15 3.18
N LEU A 65 2.17 -0.65 3.92
CA LEU A 65 3.58 -0.82 3.60
C LEU A 65 3.99 -2.28 3.88
N LEU A 66 4.64 -2.91 2.90
CA LEU A 66 5.23 -4.25 3.04
C LEU A 66 6.73 -4.17 3.38
N GLY A 67 7.36 -3.04 3.05
CA GLY A 67 8.77 -2.79 3.28
C GLY A 67 9.38 -2.03 2.12
N TYR A 68 10.70 -1.90 2.15
CA TYR A 68 11.43 -1.11 1.18
C TYR A 68 12.77 -1.74 0.82
N MET A 69 13.26 -1.39 -0.36
CA MET A 69 14.63 -1.63 -0.81
C MET A 69 15.36 -0.30 -0.79
N TYR A 70 16.51 -0.21 -0.13
CA TYR A 70 17.41 0.95 -0.16
C TYR A 70 18.76 0.55 -0.73
N TYR A 71 19.14 1.12 -1.89
CA TYR A 71 20.18 0.59 -2.76
C TYR A 71 19.98 -0.91 -3.02
N THR A 72 20.69 -1.78 -2.30
CA THR A 72 20.59 -3.24 -2.40
C THR A 72 20.16 -3.90 -1.10
N LYS A 73 19.72 -3.12 -0.12
CA LYS A 73 19.29 -3.59 1.20
C LYS A 73 17.77 -3.59 1.30
N GLY A 74 17.19 -4.78 1.20
CA GLY A 74 15.76 -5.01 1.47
C GLY A 74 15.48 -5.04 2.96
N THR A 75 14.44 -4.32 3.39
CA THR A 75 13.97 -4.26 4.78
C THR A 75 12.45 -4.46 4.78
N PRO A 76 11.96 -5.65 5.19
CA PRO A 76 10.52 -5.87 5.37
C PRO A 76 10.01 -5.14 6.60
N GLU A 77 8.74 -4.75 6.57
CA GLU A 77 8.06 -4.27 7.78
C GLU A 77 7.85 -5.43 8.77
N ASP A 78 7.66 -5.08 10.04
CA ASP A 78 7.38 -6.08 11.06
C ASP A 78 6.08 -6.83 10.74
N LYS A 79 6.06 -8.15 11.00
CA LYS A 79 4.87 -9.01 10.88
C LYS A 79 4.30 -9.15 9.45
N VAL A 80 5.06 -8.78 8.41
CA VAL A 80 4.76 -9.17 7.03
C VAL A 80 5.70 -10.28 6.56
N ASN A 81 5.17 -11.23 5.79
CA ASN A 81 5.93 -12.37 5.29
C ASN A 81 6.43 -12.11 3.85
N VAL A 82 7.39 -11.19 3.72
CA VAL A 82 7.95 -10.80 2.43
C VAL A 82 9.47 -10.70 2.50
N SER A 83 10.11 -10.95 1.35
CA SER A 83 11.54 -10.74 1.15
C SER A 83 11.79 -9.97 -0.15
N PHE A 84 13.00 -9.44 -0.31
CA PHE A 84 13.37 -8.62 -1.46
C PHE A 84 14.67 -9.09 -2.09
N GLU A 85 14.73 -9.01 -3.42
CA GLU A 85 15.94 -9.26 -4.22
C GLU A 85 16.21 -8.10 -5.18
N GLY A 86 17.46 -7.98 -5.64
CA GLY A 86 17.86 -6.99 -6.65
C GLY A 86 18.26 -5.64 -6.03
N GLY A 87 17.80 -4.53 -6.62
CA GLY A 87 18.18 -3.20 -6.15
C GLY A 87 17.23 -2.09 -6.58
N ALA A 88 17.33 -0.96 -5.90
CA ALA A 88 16.48 0.22 -6.00
C ALA A 88 17.15 1.39 -6.73
N SER A 89 18.29 1.18 -7.38
CA SER A 89 18.91 2.21 -8.21
C SER A 89 18.35 2.16 -9.64
N LYS A 90 18.53 3.26 -10.37
CA LYS A 90 18.14 3.39 -11.78
C LYS A 90 18.43 2.14 -12.61
N ASP A 91 17.43 1.73 -13.38
CA ASP A 91 17.45 0.60 -14.33
C ASP A 91 17.71 -0.78 -13.67
N GLN A 92 17.76 -0.86 -12.34
CA GLN A 92 17.82 -2.13 -11.61
C GLN A 92 16.41 -2.69 -11.40
N ASN A 93 16.30 -4.01 -11.42
CA ASN A 93 15.08 -4.69 -10.99
C ASN A 93 15.13 -4.91 -9.49
N CYS A 94 14.14 -4.38 -8.78
CA CYS A 94 13.78 -4.77 -7.43
C CYS A 94 12.66 -5.81 -7.50
N THR A 95 12.85 -6.94 -6.83
CA THR A 95 11.86 -8.02 -6.80
C THR A 95 11.29 -8.14 -5.40
N LEU A 96 9.97 -8.03 -5.27
CA LEU A 96 9.24 -8.45 -4.07
C LEU A 96 8.93 -9.93 -4.16
N ILE A 97 9.18 -10.63 -3.07
CA ILE A 97 8.87 -12.05 -2.91
C ILE A 97 7.88 -12.15 -1.76
N ILE A 98 6.67 -12.63 -2.02
CA ILE A 98 5.69 -12.90 -0.97
C ILE A 98 5.81 -14.37 -0.63
N GLU A 99 6.37 -14.64 0.54
CA GLU A 99 6.59 -15.99 1.03
C GLU A 99 5.26 -16.56 1.57
N LYS A 100 5.07 -17.87 1.39
CA LYS A 100 3.87 -18.56 1.87
C LYS A 100 3.77 -18.46 3.39
N VAL A 101 2.60 -18.06 3.89
CA VAL A 101 2.22 -18.31 5.30
C VAL A 101 1.76 -19.77 5.37
N ASP A 102 2.53 -20.61 6.06
CA ASP A 102 2.14 -21.99 6.31
C ASP A 102 0.96 -21.99 7.29
N LEU A 103 -0.26 -22.22 6.80
CA LEU A 103 -1.46 -22.39 7.64
C LEU A 103 -1.42 -23.71 8.46
N SER A 104 -0.29 -24.41 8.47
CA SER A 104 -0.06 -25.67 9.19
C SER A 104 0.42 -25.49 10.63
N SER A 105 0.65 -24.27 11.12
CA SER A 105 1.16 -24.03 12.48
C SER A 105 0.08 -23.91 13.56
N THR A 106 -1.05 -24.60 13.41
CA THR A 106 -1.95 -24.85 14.56
C THR A 106 -1.60 -26.18 15.19
N ASP A 107 -0.70 -26.11 16.18
CA ASP A 107 -0.41 -27.05 17.29
C ASP A 107 -0.74 -28.55 17.10
N PRO A 108 0.28 -29.43 16.94
CA PRO A 108 0.10 -30.88 16.88
C PRO A 108 0.10 -31.49 18.29
N THR A 109 -0.90 -31.19 19.11
CA THR A 109 -1.07 -31.89 20.40
C THR A 109 -2.54 -32.26 20.68
N SER A 110 -2.99 -33.38 20.12
CA SER A 110 -3.88 -34.34 20.81
C SER A 110 -4.16 -35.58 19.96
N VAL A 111 -3.36 -36.62 20.16
CA VAL A 111 -3.74 -37.99 19.81
C VAL A 111 -4.60 -38.53 20.95
N GLN A 112 -5.87 -38.88 20.67
CA GLN A 112 -6.46 -40.11 21.21
C GLN A 112 -7.72 -40.53 20.45
N SER A 113 -7.73 -41.82 20.12
CA SER A 113 -8.79 -42.60 19.50
C SER A 113 -9.88 -42.96 20.51
N ALA A 114 -11.16 -42.68 20.18
CA ALA A 114 -12.31 -43.29 20.84
C ALA A 114 -13.56 -43.31 19.93
N ARG A 115 -13.75 -44.44 19.26
CA ARG A 115 -14.98 -45.21 19.01
C ARG A 115 -16.35 -44.50 19.20
N GLU A 116 -17.09 -44.40 18.09
CA GLU A 116 -18.55 -44.41 17.90
C GLU A 116 -19.48 -43.94 19.04
N ARG A 117 -20.19 -42.83 18.82
CA ARG A 117 -21.65 -42.72 19.05
C ARG A 117 -22.32 -41.90 17.95
N ARG A 118 -23.26 -42.53 17.24
CA ARG A 118 -24.29 -41.87 16.43
C ARG A 118 -25.30 -41.22 17.38
N HIS A 119 -25.53 -39.91 17.25
CA HIS A 119 -26.84 -39.30 17.47
C HIS A 119 -26.97 -38.09 16.54
N ARG A 120 -28.02 -38.13 15.72
CA ARG A 120 -28.37 -37.20 14.65
C ARG A 120 -29.32 -36.14 15.24
N GLU A 121 -28.86 -34.90 15.35
CA GLU A 121 -29.69 -33.71 15.49
C GLU A 121 -29.09 -32.61 14.59
N THR A 122 -29.74 -32.43 13.43
CA THR A 122 -29.56 -31.41 12.37
C THR A 122 -28.21 -30.68 12.25
N ASP A 123 -27.25 -31.33 11.57
CA ASP A 123 -25.95 -30.79 11.13
C ASP A 123 -26.01 -29.44 10.39
N GLN A 124 -27.14 -29.09 9.78
CA GLN A 124 -27.25 -27.88 8.95
C GLN A 124 -27.27 -26.57 9.76
N ASP A 125 -27.87 -26.55 10.96
CA ASP A 125 -28.03 -25.30 11.73
C ASP A 125 -26.78 -25.00 12.59
N ILE A 126 -26.07 -26.05 13.03
CA ILE A 126 -24.81 -25.95 13.77
C ILE A 126 -23.68 -25.50 12.83
N MET A 127 -23.60 -26.06 11.62
CA MET A 127 -22.60 -25.65 10.63
C MET A 127 -22.81 -24.21 10.17
N ILE A 128 -24.06 -23.74 10.00
CA ILE A 128 -24.34 -22.34 9.64
C ILE A 128 -23.97 -21.38 10.78
N ARG A 129 -24.25 -21.72 12.05
CA ARG A 129 -23.86 -20.87 13.20
C ARG A 129 -22.35 -20.83 13.41
N ILE A 130 -21.66 -21.95 13.23
CA ILE A 130 -20.19 -22.02 13.31
C ILE A 130 -19.55 -21.31 12.11
N LEU A 131 -20.12 -21.44 10.89
CA LEU A 131 -19.67 -20.70 9.71
C LEU A 131 -19.90 -19.19 9.87
N LEU A 132 -21.03 -18.76 10.46
CA LEU A 132 -21.31 -17.34 10.77
C LEU A 132 -20.41 -16.79 11.88
N LEU A 133 -20.06 -17.60 12.90
CA LEU A 133 -19.09 -17.23 13.94
C LEU A 133 -17.65 -17.17 13.40
N LEU A 134 -17.27 -18.08 12.48
CA LEU A 134 -15.96 -18.09 11.81
C LEU A 134 -15.82 -16.99 10.75
N LEU A 135 -16.92 -16.60 10.09
CA LEU A 135 -16.99 -15.41 9.22
C LEU A 135 -16.83 -14.09 10.01
N CYS A 136 -16.94 -14.13 11.35
CA CYS A 136 -16.87 -12.95 12.21
C CYS A 136 -15.50 -12.75 12.92
N PHE A 137 -14.50 -13.60 12.66
CA PHE A 137 -13.14 -13.46 13.21
C PHE A 137 -12.03 -13.36 12.16
N CYS A 138 -12.36 -12.83 10.97
CA CYS A 138 -11.34 -12.27 10.07
C CYS A 138 -11.48 -10.74 10.03
N GLN A 139 -11.49 -10.11 11.20
CA GLN A 139 -11.08 -8.71 11.27
C GLN A 139 -9.56 -8.71 11.16
N SER A 140 -9.03 -8.70 9.92
CA SER A 140 -7.65 -8.29 9.72
C SER A 140 -7.54 -6.88 10.27
N LEU A 141 -6.99 -6.71 11.48
CA LEU A 141 -6.52 -5.41 11.96
C LEU A 141 -5.35 -5.00 11.07
N SER A 142 -5.68 -4.44 9.91
CA SER A 142 -4.77 -3.79 8.98
C SER A 142 -5.15 -2.30 8.99
N TYR A 143 -5.16 -1.71 10.19
CA TYR A 143 -5.62 -0.36 10.45
C TYR A 143 -4.39 0.54 10.64
N GLU A 144 -3.64 0.75 9.57
CA GLU A 144 -2.42 1.58 9.64
C GLU A 144 -2.59 2.95 8.99
N VAL A 145 -3.53 3.15 8.05
CA VAL A 145 -3.73 4.44 7.38
C VAL A 145 -5.22 4.70 7.11
N HIS A 146 -5.71 5.90 7.41
CA HIS A 146 -7.10 6.33 7.18
C HIS A 146 -7.16 7.58 6.33
N GLN A 147 -7.81 7.46 5.17
CA GLN A 147 -8.10 8.56 4.28
C GLN A 147 -9.56 9.01 4.41
N HIS A 148 -9.79 10.33 4.37
CA HIS A 148 -11.12 10.91 4.38
C HIS A 148 -11.15 12.24 3.59
N PRO A 149 -12.22 12.53 2.83
CA PRO A 149 -13.35 11.65 2.52
C PRO A 149 -12.99 10.57 1.47
N PRO A 150 -13.75 9.46 1.38
CA PRO A 150 -13.46 8.37 0.44
C PRO A 150 -13.71 8.74 -1.03
N SER A 151 -14.53 9.75 -1.27
CA SER A 151 -14.81 10.30 -2.60
C SER A 151 -15.07 11.79 -2.48
N ILE A 152 -14.58 12.57 -3.45
CA ILE A 152 -14.85 13.99 -3.55
C ILE A 152 -15.39 14.28 -4.94
N LEU A 153 -16.54 14.94 -5.01
CA LEU A 153 -16.99 15.61 -6.22
C LEU A 153 -16.52 17.06 -6.13
N GLY A 154 -15.55 17.44 -6.97
CA GLY A 154 -15.02 18.80 -6.98
C GLY A 154 -15.79 19.72 -7.91
N SER A 155 -15.75 21.02 -7.61
CA SER A 155 -16.14 22.09 -8.55
C SER A 155 -14.89 22.82 -9.04
N PRO A 156 -14.88 23.40 -10.26
CA PRO A 156 -13.70 24.06 -10.83
C PRO A 156 -13.15 25.22 -9.98
N GLU A 157 -13.98 25.76 -9.08
CA GLU A 157 -13.71 26.98 -8.32
C GLU A 157 -13.42 26.73 -6.82
N SER A 158 -13.43 25.47 -6.35
CA SER A 158 -13.23 25.12 -4.94
C SER A 158 -12.02 24.21 -4.72
N THR A 159 -11.08 24.64 -3.87
CA THR A 159 -10.02 23.76 -3.38
C THR A 159 -10.62 22.62 -2.58
N GLN A 160 -10.34 21.39 -3.01
CA GLN A 160 -10.79 20.19 -2.30
C GLN A 160 -9.68 19.66 -1.39
N VAL A 161 -10.04 19.18 -0.20
CA VAL A 161 -9.08 18.68 0.78
C VAL A 161 -9.32 17.20 1.06
N ILE A 162 -8.28 16.41 0.90
CA ILE A 162 -8.24 14.99 1.28
C ILE A 162 -7.30 14.87 2.47
N SER A 163 -7.79 14.32 3.57
CA SER A 163 -7.00 14.08 4.78
C SER A 163 -6.57 12.63 4.88
N CYS A 164 -5.38 12.40 5.43
CA CYS A 164 -4.81 11.09 5.71
C CYS A 164 -4.24 11.08 7.12
N ASN A 165 -4.51 10.04 7.91
CA ASN A 165 -3.93 9.87 9.24
C ASN A 165 -3.46 8.42 9.48
N HIS A 166 -2.56 8.25 10.43
CA HIS A 166 -2.12 6.95 10.94
C HIS A 166 -1.88 7.02 12.44
N SER A 167 -1.82 5.86 13.10
CA SER A 167 -1.51 5.75 14.54
C SER A 167 -0.21 4.99 14.83
N VAL A 168 0.55 4.63 13.78
CA VAL A 168 1.83 3.93 13.91
C VAL A 168 2.89 4.90 14.42
N SER A 169 3.47 4.63 15.60
CA SER A 169 4.37 5.55 16.31
C SER A 169 5.75 5.71 15.67
N THR A 170 6.18 4.76 14.84
CA THR A 170 7.47 4.81 14.13
C THR A 170 7.39 5.55 12.80
N PHE A 171 6.18 5.72 12.25
CA PHE A 171 5.98 6.41 10.98
C PHE A 171 6.06 7.91 11.19
N TYR A 172 6.80 8.58 10.31
CA TYR A 172 6.96 10.03 10.33
C TYR A 172 6.89 10.66 8.93
N VAL A 173 6.56 9.85 7.93
CA VAL A 173 6.31 10.28 6.56
C VAL A 173 4.92 9.85 6.13
N ILE A 174 4.19 10.77 5.50
CA ILE A 174 2.97 10.45 4.74
C ILE A 174 3.19 10.83 3.28
N LEU A 175 2.92 9.89 2.38
CA LEU A 175 3.03 10.03 0.94
C LEU A 175 1.65 10.13 0.30
N TRP A 176 1.55 10.91 -0.77
CA TRP A 176 0.34 11.10 -1.56
C TRP A 176 0.56 10.68 -3.01
N TYR A 177 -0.39 9.90 -3.52
CA TYR A 177 -0.37 9.37 -4.88
C TYR A 177 -1.69 9.66 -5.58
N GLN A 178 -1.66 9.67 -6.91
CA GLN A 178 -2.84 9.64 -7.77
C GLN A 178 -2.76 8.52 -8.79
N VAL A 179 -3.90 7.96 -9.15
CA VAL A 179 -4.11 7.20 -10.38
C VAL A 179 -5.06 8.01 -11.25
N PRO A 180 -4.57 8.65 -12.33
CA PRO A 180 -5.41 9.41 -13.25
C PRO A 180 -6.52 8.55 -13.87
N THR A 181 -7.66 9.17 -14.21
CA THR A 181 -8.74 8.47 -14.92
C THR A 181 -8.24 7.96 -16.27
N GLY A 182 -8.49 6.68 -16.57
CA GLY A 182 -8.01 6.03 -17.79
C GLY A 182 -6.56 5.53 -17.71
N ASP A 183 -5.87 5.74 -16.60
CA ASP A 183 -4.57 5.16 -16.31
C ASP A 183 -4.68 4.04 -15.27
N SER A 184 -3.74 3.11 -15.29
CA SER A 184 -3.57 2.05 -14.28
C SER A 184 -2.34 2.27 -13.39
N LYS A 185 -1.52 3.28 -13.69
CA LYS A 185 -0.27 3.55 -13.00
C LYS A 185 -0.47 4.56 -11.86
N LEU A 186 0.05 4.23 -10.68
CA LEU A 186 0.18 5.22 -9.60
C LEU A 186 1.29 6.22 -9.91
N ASP A 187 1.00 7.48 -9.67
CA ASP A 187 1.91 8.61 -9.78
C ASP A 187 2.09 9.29 -8.42
N LEU A 188 3.34 9.59 -8.05
CA LEU A 188 3.66 10.24 -6.77
C LEU A 188 3.42 11.75 -6.91
N ILE A 189 2.55 12.30 -6.06
CA ILE A 189 2.32 13.74 -5.95
C ILE A 189 3.43 14.38 -5.10
N GLY A 190 3.77 13.73 -3.99
CA GLY A 190 4.73 14.23 -3.01
C GLY A 190 4.56 13.54 -1.66
N TYR A 191 5.28 14.04 -0.67
CA TYR A 191 5.28 13.52 0.69
C TYR A 191 5.40 14.65 1.73
N ILE A 192 5.16 14.32 2.98
CA ILE A 192 5.46 15.19 4.11
C ILE A 192 6.21 14.39 5.17
N GLN A 193 7.44 14.82 5.47
CA GLN A 193 8.26 14.24 6.53
C GLN A 193 8.23 15.14 7.76
N TYR A 194 7.66 14.65 8.86
CA TYR A 194 7.26 15.49 10.00
C TYR A 194 6.48 16.72 9.51
N LYS A 195 7.04 17.92 9.61
CA LYS A 195 6.42 19.18 9.15
C LYS A 195 7.07 19.75 7.89
N ARG A 196 7.76 18.92 7.12
CA ARG A 196 8.47 19.32 5.89
C ARG A 196 7.78 18.68 4.69
N PRO A 197 6.81 19.38 4.06
CA PRO A 197 6.20 18.90 2.83
C PRO A 197 7.17 19.07 1.66
N ASP A 198 7.14 18.10 0.75
CA ASP A 198 7.83 18.12 -0.53
C ASP A 198 6.88 17.63 -1.62
N VAL A 199 6.63 18.49 -2.60
CA VAL A 199 5.70 18.22 -3.70
C VAL A 199 6.52 18.17 -4.97
N GLU A 200 6.33 17.12 -5.77
CA GLU A 200 7.00 16.95 -7.06
C GLU A 200 6.73 18.17 -7.96
N GLU A 201 7.76 18.68 -8.64
CA GLU A 201 7.69 19.95 -9.38
C GLU A 201 6.53 20.00 -10.39
N LYS A 202 6.27 18.88 -11.07
CA LYS A 202 5.14 18.74 -12.02
C LYS A 202 3.76 18.87 -11.36
N HIS A 203 3.67 18.60 -10.07
CA HIS A 203 2.44 18.56 -9.29
C HIS A 203 2.20 19.85 -8.47
N LYS A 204 3.23 20.66 -8.20
CA LYS A 204 3.12 21.94 -7.46
C LYS A 204 2.03 22.90 -7.98
N PRO A 205 1.74 22.99 -9.30
CA PRO A 205 0.66 23.86 -9.77
C PRO A 205 -0.75 23.38 -9.39
N HIS A 206 -0.92 22.10 -9.04
CA HIS A 206 -2.22 21.46 -8.81
C HIS A 206 -2.46 21.03 -7.38
N PHE A 207 -1.38 20.74 -6.66
CA PHE A 207 -1.43 20.10 -5.37
C PHE A 207 -0.60 20.86 -4.35
N ASN A 208 -1.07 20.85 -3.12
CA ASN A 208 -0.32 21.30 -1.97
C ASN A 208 -0.48 20.30 -0.82
N ILE A 209 0.58 20.04 -0.07
CA ILE A 209 0.59 19.10 1.05
C ILE A 209 0.82 19.89 2.35
N THR A 210 0.00 19.63 3.36
CA THR A 210 0.10 20.26 4.67
C THR A 210 -0.05 19.24 5.80
N GLY A 211 0.24 19.63 7.04
CA GLY A 211 0.02 18.80 8.22
C GLY A 211 1.31 18.32 8.89
N ASP A 212 1.28 17.11 9.43
CA ASP A 212 2.39 16.43 10.12
C ASP A 212 2.44 14.95 9.69
N GLY A 213 3.49 14.56 8.98
CA GLY A 213 3.74 13.20 8.51
C GLY A 213 3.86 12.14 9.61
N SER A 214 3.95 12.52 10.88
CA SER A 214 3.90 11.59 12.01
C SER A 214 2.49 11.32 12.55
N LYS A 215 1.47 12.03 12.04
CA LYS A 215 0.10 11.99 12.59
C LYS A 215 -0.96 12.09 11.50
N ARG A 216 -0.97 13.20 10.78
CA ARG A 216 -2.02 13.57 9.84
C ARG A 216 -1.50 14.54 8.78
N SER A 217 -1.71 14.18 7.51
CA SER A 217 -1.42 15.00 6.35
C SER A 217 -2.71 15.36 5.62
N GLU A 218 -2.70 16.49 4.93
CA GLU A 218 -3.81 16.95 4.08
C GLU A 218 -3.27 17.31 2.70
N LEU A 219 -3.87 16.70 1.68
CA LEU A 219 -3.68 17.00 0.27
C LEU A 219 -4.74 17.99 -0.19
N HIS A 220 -4.30 19.16 -0.64
CA HIS A 220 -5.13 20.22 -1.18
C HIS A 220 -5.08 20.15 -2.70
N VAL A 221 -6.22 19.87 -3.34
CA VAL A 221 -6.39 19.86 -4.79
C VAL A 221 -6.87 21.24 -5.21
N LEU A 222 -5.96 22.04 -5.79
CA LEU A 222 -6.11 23.50 -5.93
C LEU A 222 -7.00 23.91 -7.12
N LYS A 223 -6.93 23.20 -8.25
CA LYS A 223 -7.74 23.45 -9.46
C LYS A 223 -7.93 22.17 -10.26
N LEU A 224 -9.19 21.77 -10.48
CA LEU A 224 -9.59 20.72 -11.41
C LEU A 224 -9.81 21.37 -12.79
N ARG A 225 -9.00 21.04 -13.80
CA ARG A 225 -9.07 21.73 -15.10
C ARG A 225 -10.12 21.15 -16.06
N GLN A 226 -10.58 19.91 -15.89
CA GLN A 226 -11.65 19.33 -16.73
C GLN A 226 -12.11 17.97 -16.20
N GLU A 227 -13.17 17.40 -16.80
CA GLU A 227 -13.74 16.09 -16.44
C GLU A 227 -12.70 14.93 -16.48
N ASP A 228 -11.58 15.11 -17.19
CA ASP A 228 -10.47 14.15 -17.29
C ASP A 228 -9.40 14.28 -16.17
N ASP A 229 -9.45 15.33 -15.33
CA ASP A 229 -8.56 15.50 -14.17
C ASP A 229 -9.02 14.72 -12.94
N GLY A 230 -10.11 13.95 -13.07
CA GLY A 230 -10.53 12.99 -12.07
C GLY A 230 -9.45 11.94 -11.87
N GLY A 231 -9.34 11.43 -10.64
CA GLY A 231 -8.41 10.35 -10.34
C GLY A 231 -8.71 9.75 -8.97
N VAL A 232 -8.12 8.59 -8.72
CA VAL A 232 -8.17 7.98 -7.40
C VAL A 232 -6.91 8.38 -6.64
N PHE A 233 -7.12 9.05 -5.50
CA PHE A 233 -6.03 9.44 -4.61
C PHE A 233 -5.81 8.41 -3.52
N TYR A 234 -4.55 8.12 -3.25
CA TYR A 234 -4.12 7.22 -2.19
C TYR A 234 -3.13 7.93 -1.30
N CYS A 235 -3.19 7.65 -0.01
CA CYS A 235 -2.12 7.98 0.91
C CYS A 235 -1.48 6.73 1.51
N ALA A 236 -0.21 6.85 1.87
CA ALA A 236 0.54 5.83 2.58
C ALA A 236 1.37 6.48 3.68
N ALA A 237 1.71 5.72 4.73
CA ALA A 237 2.58 6.18 5.80
C ALA A 237 3.80 5.26 5.93
N SER A 238 4.95 5.83 6.28
CA SER A 238 6.23 5.12 6.34
C SER A 238 7.18 5.70 7.39
N THR A 239 8.21 4.92 7.71
CA THR A 239 9.37 5.33 8.54
C THR A 239 10.43 6.08 7.76
N GLN A 240 10.25 6.37 6.46
CA GLN A 240 11.23 7.04 5.59
C GLN A 240 10.53 7.81 4.47
#